data_AF-A0A3B9M2K6-F1
#
_entry.id   AF-A0A3B9M2K6-F1
#
_cell.length_a   1.000
_cell.length_b   1.000
_cell.length_c   1.000
_cell.angle_alpha   90.00
_cell.angle_beta   90.00
_cell.angle_gamma   90.00
#
_symmetry.space_group_name_H-M   'P 1'
#
loop_
_entity.id
_entity.type
_entity.pdbx_description
1 polymer ?
#
loop_
_entity_poly.entity_id
_entity_poly.type
_entity_poly.pdbx_seq_one_letter_code
_entity_poly.pdbx_strand_id
1 'polypeptide(L)'
;MNDPKNTGVGGLFQLPKLFGFGKKKEKSKTEPEETEIYPLEKAEDNWKSAMRYYRSERYDQATIHFRESLELLLRACCHGYISSTEKNLISLAKKAFDNIPAEISAALRFINPHYTLVKSVYTAAFADDIYEKAKMVAAWVFSQSSYIKFDLDPK
;
A
#
# COMPACT_ATOMS: atom_id res chain seq x y z
N MET A 1 75.04 -24.78 -6.29
CA MET A 1 74.84 -24.83 -4.83
C MET A 1 74.46 -23.42 -4.40
N ASN A 2 73.24 -23.21 -3.89
CA ASN A 2 72.94 -22.14 -2.94
C ASN A 2 71.50 -22.30 -2.46
N ASP A 3 71.41 -22.72 -1.21
CA ASP A 3 70.35 -22.46 -0.23
C ASP A 3 71.15 -21.93 0.99
N PRO A 4 70.60 -21.03 1.85
CA PRO A 4 69.44 -21.37 2.66
C PRO A 4 68.42 -20.23 2.96
N LYS A 5 67.15 -20.62 2.92
CA LYS A 5 66.12 -20.59 3.99
C LYS A 5 66.11 -19.51 5.09
N ASN A 6 64.94 -18.88 5.23
CA ASN A 6 64.19 -18.69 6.49
C ASN A 6 62.71 -18.37 6.13
N THR A 7 61.75 -19.33 6.11
CA THR A 7 60.77 -19.70 7.16
C THR A 7 60.23 -18.53 7.99
N GLY A 8 58.99 -18.05 7.79
CA GLY A 8 57.67 -18.58 8.21
C GLY A 8 56.75 -17.35 8.39
N VAL A 9 55.41 -17.33 8.41
CA VAL A 9 54.34 -18.29 8.67
C VAL A 9 53.05 -17.66 8.08
N GLY A 10 52.09 -18.50 7.67
CA GLY A 10 50.70 -18.12 7.39
C GLY A 10 50.40 -18.10 5.89
N GLY A 11 49.49 -18.87 5.35
CA GLY A 11 48.31 -19.51 5.91
C GLY A 11 47.30 -19.49 4.77
N LEU A 12 46.82 -20.68 4.40
CA LEU A 12 45.87 -21.00 3.35
C LEU A 12 44.81 -19.89 3.10
N PHE A 13 44.55 -19.54 1.85
CA PHE A 13 43.46 -20.15 1.07
C PHE A 13 43.51 -19.67 -0.39
N GLN A 14 43.50 -20.65 -1.30
CA GLN A 14 43.41 -20.50 -2.74
C GLN A 14 41.97 -20.11 -3.13
N LEU A 15 41.81 -19.11 -4.00
CA LEU A 15 40.58 -18.91 -4.77
C LEU A 15 40.85 -19.32 -6.23
N PRO A 16 40.21 -20.36 -6.77
CA PRO A 16 40.31 -20.67 -8.19
C PRO A 16 39.51 -19.69 -9.04
N LYS A 17 40.14 -19.32 -10.14
CA LYS A 17 39.58 -18.57 -11.26
C LYS A 17 38.69 -19.46 -12.16
N LEU A 18 37.68 -18.81 -12.74
CA LEU A 18 37.30 -18.82 -14.18
C LEU A 18 36.27 -19.84 -14.74
N PHE A 19 35.35 -19.22 -15.50
CA PHE A 19 34.49 -19.71 -16.60
C PHE A 19 33.25 -20.57 -16.29
N GLY A 20 32.11 -19.88 -16.19
CA GLY A 20 30.78 -20.42 -16.44
C GLY A 20 30.01 -19.50 -17.39
N PHE A 21 29.46 -20.09 -18.43
CA PHE A 21 28.81 -19.49 -19.59
C PHE A 21 27.70 -18.48 -19.29
N GLY A 22 27.49 -17.59 -20.26
CA GLY A 22 26.64 -16.42 -20.16
C GLY A 22 25.18 -16.69 -19.82
N LYS A 23 24.63 -15.78 -19.02
CA LYS A 23 23.27 -15.30 -19.18
C LYS A 23 23.31 -13.78 -19.04
N LYS A 24 23.12 -13.09 -20.18
CA LYS A 24 22.59 -11.72 -20.14
C LYS A 24 21.32 -11.80 -19.31
N LYS A 25 21.31 -11.22 -18.10
CA LYS A 25 20.05 -10.92 -17.44
C LYS A 25 19.37 -9.90 -18.33
N GLU A 26 18.34 -10.39 -19.03
CA GLU A 26 17.32 -9.58 -19.66
C GLU A 26 17.04 -8.39 -18.74
N LYS A 27 17.08 -7.19 -19.34
CA LYS A 27 16.37 -6.04 -18.77
C LYS A 27 14.99 -6.58 -18.39
N SER A 28 14.70 -6.59 -17.09
CA SER A 28 13.34 -6.76 -16.60
C SER A 28 12.48 -5.88 -17.46
N LYS A 29 11.63 -6.51 -18.28
CA LYS A 29 10.55 -5.81 -18.96
C LYS A 29 9.89 -5.00 -17.87
N THR A 30 9.95 -3.69 -17.99
CA THR A 30 9.05 -2.79 -17.29
C THR A 30 7.68 -3.42 -17.49
N GLU A 31 7.14 -4.04 -16.45
CA GLU A 31 5.72 -4.35 -16.42
C GLU A 31 5.07 -3.02 -16.81
N PRO A 32 4.22 -2.99 -17.86
CA PRO A 32 3.48 -1.77 -18.11
C PRO A 32 2.85 -1.42 -16.78
N GLU A 33 3.12 -0.22 -16.26
CA GLU A 33 2.38 0.31 -15.11
C GLU A 33 0.93 0.02 -15.45
N GLU A 34 0.30 -0.91 -14.71
CA GLU A 34 -1.12 -1.14 -14.84
C GLU A 34 -1.73 0.20 -14.46
N THR A 35 -2.01 1.04 -15.46
CA THR A 35 -2.99 2.11 -15.34
C THR A 35 -4.17 1.43 -14.68
N GLU A 36 -4.45 1.73 -13.41
CA GLU A 36 -5.55 1.14 -12.67
C GLU A 36 -6.81 1.42 -13.47
N ILE A 37 -7.25 0.45 -14.27
CA ILE A 37 -8.30 0.68 -15.27
C ILE A 37 -9.65 0.89 -14.56
N TYR A 38 -9.80 0.40 -13.32
CA TYR A 38 -11.03 0.43 -12.54
C TYR A 38 -10.77 0.70 -11.05
N PRO A 39 -10.31 1.89 -10.67
CA PRO A 39 -10.00 2.20 -9.27
C PRO A 39 -11.26 2.12 -8.38
N LEU A 40 -12.44 2.48 -8.90
CA LEU A 40 -13.69 2.41 -8.14
C LEU A 40 -14.13 0.96 -7.86
N GLU A 41 -14.06 0.06 -8.83
CA GLU A 41 -14.41 -1.36 -8.64
C GLU A 41 -13.49 -2.01 -7.61
N LYS A 42 -12.17 -1.75 -7.71
CA LYS A 42 -11.20 -2.23 -6.73
C LYS A 42 -11.43 -1.60 -5.34
N ALA A 43 -11.89 -0.35 -5.27
CA ALA A 43 -12.25 0.28 -3.99
C ALA A 43 -13.40 -0.45 -3.32
N GLU A 44 -14.43 -0.82 -4.08
CA GLU A 44 -15.57 -1.60 -3.60
C GLU A 44 -15.15 -3.01 -3.14
N ASP A 45 -14.32 -3.71 -3.92
CA ASP A 45 -13.83 -5.05 -3.55
C ASP A 45 -12.99 -5.05 -2.27
N ASN A 46 -12.18 -4.00 -2.09
CA ASN A 46 -11.44 -3.78 -0.85
C ASN A 46 -12.38 -3.49 0.33
N TRP A 47 -13.43 -2.69 0.11
CA TRP A 47 -14.42 -2.42 1.16
C TRP A 47 -15.13 -3.69 1.61
N LYS A 48 -15.61 -4.51 0.66
CA LYS A 48 -16.23 -5.82 0.96
C LYS A 48 -15.27 -6.74 1.71
N SER A 49 -14.01 -6.77 1.31
CA SER A 49 -12.98 -7.55 2.00
C SER A 49 -12.72 -7.05 3.42
N ALA A 50 -12.64 -5.72 3.61
CA ALA A 50 -12.50 -5.10 4.91
C ALA A 50 -13.63 -5.50 5.86
N MET A 51 -14.88 -5.41 5.39
CA MET A 51 -16.07 -5.81 6.16
C MET A 51 -16.04 -7.29 6.53
N ARG A 52 -15.64 -8.18 5.61
CA ARG A 52 -15.48 -9.61 5.90
C ARG A 52 -14.44 -9.86 7.01
N TYR A 53 -13.30 -9.18 6.95
CA TYR A 53 -12.25 -9.31 7.98
C TYR A 53 -12.69 -8.73 9.32
N TYR A 54 -13.35 -7.57 9.30
CA TYR A 54 -13.88 -6.92 10.49
C TYR A 54 -14.85 -7.84 11.24
N ARG A 55 -15.79 -8.45 10.53
CA ARG A 55 -16.75 -9.43 11.09
C ARG A 55 -16.12 -10.73 11.56
N SER A 56 -14.96 -11.09 11.01
CA SER A 56 -14.20 -12.29 11.38
C SER A 56 -13.13 -11.96 12.44
N GLU A 57 -13.20 -10.79 13.06
CA GLU A 57 -12.27 -10.31 14.11
C GLU A 57 -10.80 -10.24 13.67
N ARG A 58 -10.55 -10.20 12.35
CA ARG A 58 -9.22 -9.99 11.75
C ARG A 58 -8.96 -8.50 11.57
N TYR A 59 -8.87 -7.78 12.69
CA TYR A 59 -8.85 -6.32 12.75
C TYR A 59 -7.68 -5.67 12.03
N ASP A 60 -6.54 -6.36 11.97
CA ASP A 60 -5.36 -5.93 11.24
C ASP A 60 -5.62 -5.86 9.73
N GLN A 61 -6.19 -6.93 9.17
CA GLN A 61 -6.55 -7.01 7.75
C GLN A 61 -7.70 -6.06 7.43
N ALA A 62 -8.71 -5.99 8.31
CA ALA A 62 -9.82 -5.05 8.15
C ALA A 62 -9.31 -3.61 8.01
N THR A 63 -8.40 -3.21 8.89
CA THR A 63 -7.82 -1.87 8.87
C THR A 63 -7.11 -1.55 7.55
N ILE A 64 -6.25 -2.48 7.09
CA ILE A 64 -5.50 -2.31 5.84
C ILE A 64 -6.46 -2.18 4.66
N HIS A 65 -7.47 -3.05 4.57
CA HIS A 65 -8.40 -3.03 3.44
C HIS A 65 -9.34 -1.81 3.44
N PHE A 66 -9.78 -1.31 4.61
CA PHE A 66 -10.50 -0.03 4.66
C PHE A 66 -9.65 1.11 4.12
N ARG A 67 -8.37 1.13 4.52
CA ARG A 67 -7.43 2.15 4.10
C ARG A 67 -7.11 2.05 2.60
N GLU A 68 -6.93 0.85 2.05
CA GLU A 68 -6.72 0.60 0.61
C GLU A 68 -7.95 0.99 -0.22
N SER A 69 -9.16 0.66 0.27
CA SER A 69 -10.40 1.09 -0.36
C SER A 69 -10.46 2.62 -0.48
N LEU A 70 -10.12 3.36 0.56
CA LEU A 70 -10.06 4.83 0.52
C LEU A 70 -8.99 5.36 -0.43
N GLU A 71 -7.83 4.70 -0.53
CA GLU A 71 -6.80 5.10 -1.50
C GLU A 71 -7.36 5.05 -2.93
N LEU A 72 -7.94 3.91 -3.29
CA LEU A 72 -8.51 3.66 -4.61
C LEU A 72 -9.71 4.57 -4.90
N LEU A 73 -10.56 4.81 -3.90
CA LEU A 73 -11.69 5.73 -4.00
C LEU A 73 -11.22 7.16 -4.29
N LEU A 74 -10.19 7.64 -3.58
CA LEU A 74 -9.62 8.98 -3.81
C LEU A 74 -8.90 9.06 -5.17
N ARG A 75 -8.20 8.01 -5.59
CA ARG A 75 -7.60 7.91 -6.92
C ARG A 75 -8.64 8.00 -8.03
N ALA A 76 -9.79 7.33 -7.87
CA ALA A 76 -10.91 7.41 -8.81
C ALA A 76 -11.48 8.84 -8.96
N CYS A 77 -11.27 9.70 -7.95
CA CYS A 77 -11.70 11.09 -7.97
C CYS A 77 -10.63 12.06 -8.50
N CYS A 78 -9.38 11.62 -8.69
CA CYS A 78 -8.30 12.48 -9.16
C CYS A 78 -8.38 12.71 -10.66
N HIS A 79 -8.10 13.94 -11.09
CA HIS A 79 -7.95 14.27 -12.51
C HIS A 79 -6.48 14.14 -12.94
N GLY A 80 -6.24 13.44 -14.06
CA GLY A 80 -4.90 13.29 -14.64
C GLY A 80 -4.10 12.13 -14.06
N TYR A 81 -2.80 12.10 -14.36
CA TYR A 81 -1.91 11.02 -13.93
C TYR A 81 -1.64 11.07 -12.42
N ILE A 82 -1.89 9.95 -11.75
CA ILE A 82 -1.46 9.70 -10.37
C ILE A 82 -0.41 8.61 -10.39
N SER A 83 0.75 8.88 -9.79
CA SER A 83 1.81 7.88 -9.68
C SER A 83 1.30 6.63 -8.95
N SER A 84 1.66 5.47 -9.47
CA SER A 84 1.47 4.17 -8.83
C SER A 84 2.01 4.13 -7.38
N THR A 85 3.05 4.93 -7.09
CA THR A 85 3.70 5.00 -5.78
C THR A 85 3.05 5.97 -4.77
N GLU A 86 2.12 6.84 -5.22
CA GLU A 86 1.46 7.83 -4.36
C GLU A 86 0.37 7.18 -3.51
N LYS A 87 0.71 6.79 -2.28
CA LYS A 87 -0.25 6.20 -1.36
C LYS A 87 -0.82 7.20 -0.36
N ASN A 88 -0.31 8.43 -0.25
CA ASN A 88 -0.71 9.31 0.84
C ASN A 88 -2.16 9.79 0.65
N LEU A 89 -3.05 9.41 1.58
CA LEU A 89 -4.48 9.73 1.47
C LEU A 89 -4.75 11.24 1.49
N ILE A 90 -3.95 12.01 2.22
CA ILE A 90 -4.09 13.47 2.30
C ILE A 90 -3.67 14.11 0.98
N SER A 91 -2.57 13.63 0.39
CA SER A 91 -2.10 14.09 -0.92
C SER A 91 -3.12 13.77 -2.02
N LEU A 92 -3.68 12.55 -2.01
CA LEU A 92 -4.71 12.13 -2.96
C LEU A 92 -5.98 12.97 -2.81
N ALA A 93 -6.46 13.18 -1.58
CA ALA A 93 -7.66 13.98 -1.35
C ALA A 93 -7.48 15.44 -1.83
N LYS A 94 -6.29 16.04 -1.65
CA LYS A 94 -5.99 17.40 -2.15
C LYS A 94 -5.89 17.48 -3.67
N LYS A 95 -5.59 16.38 -4.36
CA LYS A 95 -5.60 16.31 -5.83
C LYS A 95 -7.00 16.08 -6.38
N ALA A 96 -7.85 15.39 -5.62
CA ALA A 96 -9.23 15.10 -5.98
C ALA A 96 -10.20 16.25 -5.69
N PHE A 97 -9.97 17.02 -4.61
CA PHE A 97 -10.93 17.99 -4.11
C PHE A 97 -10.27 19.31 -3.69
N ASP A 98 -10.93 20.43 -4.01
CA ASP A 98 -10.46 21.77 -3.69
C ASP A 98 -10.62 22.13 -2.20
N ASN A 99 -11.72 21.67 -1.58
CA ASN A 99 -12.05 21.97 -0.19
C ASN A 99 -12.36 20.69 0.59
N ILE A 100 -11.54 20.38 1.59
CA ILE A 100 -11.66 19.19 2.42
C ILE A 100 -12.06 19.65 3.83
N PRO A 101 -13.23 19.24 4.35
CA PRO A 101 -13.63 19.58 5.71
C PRO A 101 -12.59 19.14 6.75
N ALA A 102 -12.46 19.89 7.84
CA ALA A 102 -11.45 19.64 8.87
C ALA A 102 -11.57 18.23 9.48
N GLU A 103 -12.80 17.76 9.69
CA GLU A 103 -13.09 16.42 10.22
C GLU A 103 -12.65 15.30 9.27
N ILE A 104 -12.90 15.47 7.96
CA ILE A 104 -12.42 14.56 6.91
C ILE A 104 -10.89 14.56 6.87
N SER A 105 -10.27 15.74 6.96
CA SER A 105 -8.81 15.85 7.01
C SER A 105 -8.22 15.13 8.24
N ALA A 106 -8.86 15.24 9.40
CA ALA A 106 -8.46 14.53 10.61
C ALA A 106 -8.63 13.01 10.48
N ALA A 107 -9.75 12.55 9.89
CA ALA A 107 -9.99 11.14 9.63
C ALA A 107 -8.94 10.55 8.67
N LEU A 108 -8.64 11.24 7.56
CA LEU A 108 -7.60 10.85 6.62
C LEU A 108 -6.23 10.75 7.29
N ARG A 109 -5.87 11.72 8.15
CA ARG A 109 -4.61 11.69 8.92
C ARG A 109 -4.52 10.48 9.85
N PHE A 110 -5.63 10.13 10.51
CA PHE A 110 -5.69 8.97 11.40
C PHE A 110 -5.51 7.67 10.63
N ILE A 111 -6.18 7.51 9.48
CA ILE A 111 -6.17 6.27 8.70
C ILE A 111 -4.87 6.10 7.90
N ASN A 112 -4.29 7.20 7.40
CA ASN A 112 -3.18 7.19 6.44
C ASN A 112 -1.98 6.28 6.79
N PRO A 113 -1.51 6.19 8.05
CA PRO A 113 -0.36 5.36 8.42
C PRO A 113 -0.60 3.85 8.27
N HIS A 114 -1.84 3.40 8.17
CA HIS A 114 -2.20 1.97 8.25
C HIS A 114 -2.26 1.28 6.88
N TYR A 115 -1.24 1.51 6.05
CA TYR A 115 -1.05 0.83 4.76
C TYR A 115 -0.18 -0.41 4.83
N THR A 116 0.43 -0.67 5.99
CA THR A 116 1.17 -1.88 6.31
C THR A 116 0.87 -2.30 7.74
N LEU A 117 1.11 -3.58 8.04
CA LEU A 117 0.90 -4.14 9.37
C LEU A 117 1.90 -3.56 10.36
N VAL A 118 1.39 -2.87 11.38
CA VAL A 118 2.15 -2.50 12.58
C VAL A 118 1.76 -3.48 13.70
N LYS A 119 2.69 -4.32 14.13
CA LYS A 119 2.44 -5.27 15.23
C LYS A 119 1.97 -4.49 16.47
N SER A 120 0.90 -4.95 17.12
CA SER A 120 0.37 -4.51 18.44
C SER A 120 -0.69 -3.40 18.54
N VAL A 121 -1.32 -2.93 17.46
CA VAL A 121 -2.29 -1.80 17.54
C VAL A 121 -3.75 -2.18 17.22
N TYR A 122 -3.99 -3.32 16.57
CA TYR A 122 -5.31 -3.64 16.00
C TYR A 122 -6.22 -4.36 17.00
N THR A 123 -6.83 -3.60 17.90
CA THR A 123 -7.92 -4.05 18.78
C THR A 123 -9.27 -3.90 18.09
N ALA A 124 -10.33 -4.49 18.66
CA ALA A 124 -11.70 -4.27 18.20
C ALA A 124 -12.08 -2.79 18.20
N ALA A 125 -11.86 -2.09 19.32
CA ALA A 125 -12.14 -0.66 19.44
C ALA A 125 -11.37 0.19 18.42
N PHE A 126 -10.12 -0.18 18.13
CA PHE A 126 -9.34 0.50 17.10
C PHE A 126 -9.91 0.26 15.70
N ALA A 127 -10.36 -0.96 15.40
CA ALA A 127 -11.01 -1.28 14.13
C ALA A 127 -12.36 -0.56 13.98
N ASP A 128 -13.12 -0.38 15.07
CA ASP A 128 -14.35 0.42 15.09
C ASP A 128 -14.04 1.88 14.71
N ASP A 129 -13.01 2.47 15.33
CA ASP A 129 -12.56 3.82 14.99
C ASP A 129 -12.13 3.96 13.53
N ILE A 130 -11.44 2.95 12.98
CA ILE A 130 -11.08 2.91 11.55
C ILE A 130 -12.33 2.83 10.68
N TYR A 131 -13.25 1.91 10.98
CA TYR A 131 -14.47 1.73 10.19
C TYR A 131 -15.32 2.99 10.17
N GLU A 132 -15.61 3.58 11.32
CA GLU A 132 -16.44 4.80 11.42
C GLU A 132 -15.81 5.98 10.67
N LYS A 133 -14.49 6.18 10.83
CA LYS A 133 -13.78 7.24 10.11
C LYS A 133 -13.69 6.96 8.61
N ALA A 134 -13.49 5.71 8.20
CA ALA A 134 -13.46 5.34 6.81
C ALA A 134 -14.82 5.52 6.14
N LYS A 135 -15.90 5.15 6.84
CA LYS A 135 -17.28 5.32 6.40
C LYS A 135 -17.63 6.79 6.23
N MET A 136 -17.25 7.62 7.20
CA MET A 136 -17.40 9.08 7.12
C MET A 136 -16.68 9.67 5.90
N VAL A 137 -15.43 9.27 5.64
CA VAL A 137 -14.67 9.73 4.47
C VAL A 137 -15.34 9.29 3.18
N ALA A 138 -15.72 8.00 3.06
CA ALA A 138 -16.33 7.46 1.86
C ALA A 138 -17.70 8.12 1.57
N ALA A 139 -18.53 8.30 2.59
CA ALA A 139 -19.82 8.99 2.47
C ALA A 139 -19.65 10.44 2.01
N TRP A 140 -18.64 11.16 2.53
CA TRP A 140 -18.31 12.50 2.06
C TRP A 140 -17.83 12.50 0.61
N VAL A 141 -16.99 11.56 0.20
CA VAL A 141 -16.58 11.43 -1.22
C VAL A 141 -17.79 11.19 -2.12
N PHE A 142 -18.70 10.29 -1.71
CA PHE A 142 -19.93 10.01 -2.45
C PHE A 142 -20.84 11.24 -2.54
N SER A 143 -20.83 12.11 -1.53
CA SER A 143 -21.58 13.37 -1.62
C SER A 143 -20.98 14.37 -2.62
N GLN A 144 -19.73 14.18 -3.06
CA GLN A 144 -19.10 15.03 -4.09
C GLN A 144 -19.40 14.56 -5.52
N SER A 145 -19.91 13.34 -5.73
CA SER A 145 -20.14 12.78 -7.07
C SER A 145 -21.32 11.82 -7.13
N SER A 146 -22.18 11.96 -8.14
CA SER A 146 -23.34 11.09 -8.35
C SER A 146 -23.00 9.68 -8.86
N TYR A 147 -21.79 9.51 -9.42
CA TYR A 147 -21.34 8.29 -10.09
C TYR A 147 -20.36 7.45 -9.27
N ILE A 148 -19.78 8.03 -8.23
CA ILE A 148 -18.81 7.37 -7.36
C ILE A 148 -19.54 6.94 -6.10
N LYS A 149 -20.01 5.69 -6.07
CA LYS A 149 -20.74 5.11 -4.93
C LYS A 149 -20.70 3.59 -4.95
N PHE A 150 -20.66 3.01 -3.77
CA PHE A 150 -20.87 1.58 -3.53
C PHE A 150 -21.49 1.37 -2.14
N ASP A 151 -21.94 0.16 -1.84
CA ASP A 151 -22.55 -0.16 -0.55
C ASP A 151 -21.49 -0.13 0.58
N LEU A 152 -21.70 0.75 1.57
CA LEU A 152 -20.81 0.87 2.73
C LEU A 152 -21.15 -0.16 3.83
N ASP A 153 -22.32 -0.81 3.75
CA ASP A 153 -22.80 -1.78 4.74
C ASP A 153 -23.22 -3.11 4.08
N PRO A 154 -22.34 -3.73 3.27
CA PRO A 154 -22.67 -4.95 2.53
C PRO A 154 -22.99 -6.09 3.48
N LYS A 155 -24.11 -6.78 3.28
CA LYS A 155 -24.56 -7.90 4.15
C LYS A 155 -23.66 -9.12 4.05
#